data_AF-A0A6S7II21-F1
#
_entry.id   AF-A0A6S7II21-F1
#
_cell.length_a   1.000
_cell.length_b   1.000
_cell.length_c   1.000
_cell.angle_alpha   90.00
_cell.angle_beta   90.00
_cell.angle_gamma   90.00
#
_symmetry.space_group_name_H-M   'P 1'
#
loop_
_entity.id
_entity.type
_entity.pdbx_description
1 polymer ?
#
loop_
_entity_poly.entity_id
_entity_poly.type
_entity_poly.pdbx_seq_one_letter_code
_entity_poly.pdbx_strand_id
1 'polypeptide(L)' 'MAATEVLDIGSEFHLECLWFGFESLLQNDLDKVKNHWNTHRIRRSKYGTVPGVPDILVFFCLSVQVL' A
#
# COMPACT_ATOMS: atom_id res chain seq x y z
N MET A 1 6.14 1.32 31.29
CA MET A 1 6.07 -0.08 30.81
C MET A 1 4.65 -0.56 31.03
N ALA A 2 3.80 -0.39 30.01
CA ALA A 2 2.39 -0.76 30.12
C ALA A 2 2.29 -2.29 30.06
N ALA A 3 1.88 -2.89 31.19
CA ALA A 3 1.54 -4.29 31.29
C ALA A 3 0.15 -4.49 30.69
N THR A 4 0.06 -4.95 29.46
CA THR A 4 -1.00 -5.83 28.95
C THR A 4 -0.53 -6.32 27.60
N GLU A 5 -0.21 -7.62 27.49
CA GLU A 5 0.10 -8.29 26.21
C GLU A 5 -1.16 -8.45 25.31
N VAL A 6 -2.18 -7.64 25.55
CA VAL A 6 -3.50 -7.72 24.91
C VAL A 6 -3.61 -6.55 23.93
N LEU A 7 -3.73 -6.88 22.64
CA LEU A 7 -4.05 -5.91 21.61
C LEU A 7 -5.48 -5.38 21.84
N ASP A 8 -5.58 -4.10 22.20
CA ASP A 8 -6.87 -3.40 22.25
C ASP A 8 -7.14 -2.67 20.92
N ILE A 9 -8.10 -3.18 20.15
CA ILE A 9 -8.51 -2.64 18.84
C ILE A 9 -9.34 -1.34 19.01
N GLY A 10 -9.86 -1.07 20.22
CA GLY A 10 -10.53 0.20 20.53
C GLY A 10 -9.56 1.34 20.84
N SER A 11 -8.27 1.04 21.05
CA SER A 11 -7.24 2.02 21.37
C SER A 11 -6.54 2.51 20.10
N GLU A 12 -6.69 3.80 19.81
CA GLU A 12 -6.02 4.47 18.69
C GLU A 12 -4.49 4.29 18.77
N PHE A 13 -3.92 4.38 19.97
CA PHE A 13 -2.48 4.17 20.17
C PHE A 13 -2.00 2.77 19.75
N HIS A 14 -2.77 1.73 20.11
CA HIS A 14 -2.41 0.36 19.72
C HIS A 14 -2.56 0.13 18.21
N LEU A 15 -3.56 0.76 17.58
CA LEU A 15 -3.72 0.72 16.13
C LEU A 15 -2.57 1.43 15.40
N GLU A 16 -2.11 2.59 15.91
CA GLU A 16 -0.96 3.29 15.36
C GLU A 16 0.34 2.49 15.51
N CYS A 17 0.57 1.85 16.66
CA CYS A 17 1.72 0.95 16.84
C CYS A 17 1.67 -0.25 15.89
N LEU A 18 0.48 -0.82 15.68
CA LEU A 18 0.27 -1.92 14.73
C LEU A 18 0.55 -1.44 13.31
N TRP A 19 -0.01 -0.29 12.92
CA TRP A 19 0.20 0.32 11.61
C TRP A 19 1.68 0.57 11.35
N PHE A 20 2.38 1.22 12.27
CA PHE A 20 3.83 1.46 12.18
C PHE A 20 4.63 0.16 12.07
N GLY A 21 4.24 -0.88 12.79
CA GLY A 21 4.89 -2.19 12.71
C GLY A 21 4.78 -2.86 11.33
N PHE A 22 3.69 -2.62 10.59
CA PHE A 22 3.44 -3.20 9.27
C PHE A 22 3.65 -2.21 8.11
N GLU A 23 3.87 -0.93 8.39
CA GLU A 23 3.96 0.14 7.39
C GLU A 23 4.98 -0.18 6.29
N SER A 24 6.20 -0.57 6.68
CA SER A 24 7.25 -0.96 5.73
C SER A 24 6.88 -2.17 4.87
N LEU A 25 6.17 -3.16 5.41
CA LEU A 25 5.73 -4.36 4.68
C LEU A 25 4.65 -4.00 3.66
N LEU A 26 3.64 -3.24 4.10
CA LEU A 26 2.56 -2.76 3.25
C LEU A 26 3.09 -1.86 2.14
N GLN A 27 3.99 -0.93 2.46
CA GLN A 27 4.59 -0.03 1.49
C GLN A 27 5.37 -0.81 0.42
N ASN A 28 6.15 -1.81 0.82
CA ASN A 28 6.88 -2.67 -0.13
C ASN A 28 5.94 -3.41 -1.10
N ASP A 29 4.82 -3.92 -0.61
CA ASP A 29 3.87 -4.63 -1.47
C ASP A 29 3.12 -3.67 -2.41
N LEU A 30 2.76 -2.47 -1.93
CA LEU A 30 2.20 -1.42 -2.77
C LEU A 30 3.19 -0.99 -3.87
N ASP A 31 4.47 -0.86 -3.56
CA ASP A 31 5.50 -0.52 -4.55
C ASP A 31 5.68 -1.60 -5.61
N LYS A 32 5.56 -2.89 -5.24
CA LYS A 32 5.56 -3.99 -6.22
C LYS A 32 4.38 -3.90 -7.17
N VAL A 33 3.17 -3.64 -6.65
CA VAL A 33 1.95 -3.49 -7.46
C VAL A 33 2.08 -2.29 -8.39
N LYS A 34 2.52 -1.15 -7.86
CA LYS A 34 2.79 0.08 -8.61
C LYS A 34 3.75 -0.18 -9.76
N ASN A 35 4.89 -0.81 -9.47
CA ASN A 35 5.91 -1.10 -10.47
C ASN A 35 5.39 -2.09 -11.52
N HIS A 36 4.71 -3.16 -11.09
CA HIS A 36 4.11 -4.12 -12.00
C HIS A 36 3.13 -3.46 -12.95
N TRP A 37 2.21 -2.65 -12.42
CA TRP A 37 1.21 -1.94 -13.21
C TRP A 37 1.82 -0.95 -14.19
N ASN A 38 2.72 -0.09 -13.71
CA ASN A 38 3.32 0.98 -14.52
C ASN A 38 4.28 0.45 -15.59
N THR A 39 4.82 -0.76 -15.41
CA THR A 39 5.63 -1.44 -16.42
C THR A 39 4.80 -2.34 -17.34
N HIS A 40 3.56 -2.66 -16.96
CA HIS A 40 2.71 -3.54 -17.74
C HIS A 40 2.22 -2.84 -19.00
N ARG A 41 2.71 -3.29 -20.16
CA ARG A 41 2.22 -2.81 -21.45
C ARG A 41 1.06 -3.68 -21.92
N ILE A 42 -0.14 -3.11 -21.99
CA ILE A 42 -1.32 -3.80 -22.51
C ILE A 42 -1.14 -4.02 -24.01
N ARG A 43 -1.07 -5.30 -24.41
CA ARG A 43 -1.03 -5.69 -25.82
C ARG A 43 -2.39 -5.50 -26.48
N ARG A 44 -2.38 -5.19 -27.78
CA ARG A 44 -3.59 -5.18 -28.60
C ARG A 44 -4.25 -6.55 -28.59
N SER A 45 -5.49 -6.61 -28.10
CA SER A 45 -6.38 -7.77 -28.23
C SER A 45 -7.39 -7.56 -29.34
N LYS A 46 -7.86 -8.66 -29.96
CA LYS A 46 -8.99 -8.62 -30.90
C LYS A 46 -10.32 -8.28 -30.23
N TYR A 47 -10.39 -8.34 -28.90
CA TYR A 47 -11.59 -8.12 -28.11
C TYR A 47 -11.71 -6.68 -27.56
N GLY A 48 -11.06 -5.70 -28.18
CA GLY A 48 -11.27 -4.28 -27.85
C GLY A 48 -10.55 -3.77 -26.60
N THR A 49 -9.46 -4.42 -26.15
CA THR A 49 -8.62 -3.81 -25.10
C THR A 49 -7.91 -2.58 -25.64
N VAL A 50 -7.93 -1.48 -24.87
CA VAL A 50 -7.18 -0.26 -25.18
C VAL A 50 -5.68 -0.59 -25.08
N PRO A 51 -4.93 -0.54 -26.19
CA PRO A 51 -3.52 -0.87 -26.17
C PRO A 51 -2.68 0.33 -25.71
N GLY A 52 -1.67 0.10 -24.89
CA GLY A 52 -0.83 1.17 -24.39
C GLY A 52 -0.16 0.86 -23.06
N VAL A 53 0.43 1.88 -22.46
CA VAL A 53 0.82 1.89 -21.05
C VAL A 53 -0.36 2.48 -20.28
N PRO A 54 -0.85 1.83 -19.21
CA PRO A 54 -1.88 2.40 -18.34
C PRO A 54 -1.46 3.76 -17.76
N ASP A 55 -2.42 4.55 -17.28
CA ASP A 55 -2.11 5.72 -16.46
C ASP A 55 -1.29 5.30 -15.22
N ILE A 56 -0.36 6.17 -14.82
CA ILE A 56 0.58 5.89 -13.72
C ILE A 56 -0.22 5.69 -12.44
N LEU A 57 -0.13 4.49 -11.85
CA LEU A 57 -0.60 4.25 -10.48
C LEU A 57 0.32 4.99 -9.52
N VAL A 58 -0.28 5.85 -8.70
CA VAL A 58 0.37 6.53 -7.59
C VAL A 58 -0.35 6.12 -6.31
N PHE A 59 0.38 5.50 -5.40
CA PHE A 59 -0.07 5.28 -4.03
C PHE A 59 0.56 6.35 -3.15
N PHE A 60 -0.26 7.05 -2.38
CA PHE A 60 0.19 7.90 -1.30
C PHE A 60 -0.16 7.17 0.00
N CYS A 61 0.79 6.40 0.53
CA CYS A 61 0.65 5.96 1.91
C CYS A 61 0.86 7.22 2.75
N LEU A 62 -0.17 7.61 3.50
CA LEU A 62 -0.04 8.58 4.57
C LEU A 62 0.77 7.92 5.69
N SER A 63 2.07 7.66 5.46
CA SER A 63 3.01 7.55 6.56
C SER A 63 3.05 8.91 7.20
N VAL A 64 2.12 9.09 8.13
CA VAL A 64 2.14 9.98 9.27
C VAL A 64 3.30 10.96 9.18
N GLN A 65 3.03 12.14 8.61
CA GLN A 65 3.84 13.33 8.84
C GLN A 65 3.74 13.67 10.33
N VAL A 66 4.42 12.90 11.17
CA VAL A 66 4.80 13.26 12.53
C VAL A 66 6.32 13.35 12.54
N LEU A 67 6.83 14.33 11.78
CA LEU A 67 7.50 15.53 12.32
C LEU A 67 7.76 16.54 11.19
#